data_AF-A0A946SM88-F1
#
_entry.id   AF-A0A946SM88-F1
#
_cell.length_a   1.000
_cell.length_b   1.000
_cell.length_c   1.000
_cell.angle_alpha   90.00
_cell.angle_beta   90.00
_cell.angle_gamma   90.00
#
_symmetry.space_group_name_H-M   'P 1'
#
loop_
_entity.id
_entity.type
_entity.pdbx_description
1 polymer ?
#
loop_
_entity_poly.entity_id
_entity_poly.type
_entity_poly.pdbx_seq_one_letter_code
_entity_poly.pdbx_strand_id
1 'polypeptide(L)'
;MSRTWIATWLKLKAVVCAIVTPPFVSTGAVSCQHTAEASPRAAEAVTLVAVRPTDRTIAADVADEVRRPASFLADENFSLSLVKALRGHGCSITTVQEVGLVKKPDAHNWDWARRRARVLLTQDHDFVEEWRFPVQDGPGLGYFPQLMGAEAQLLAVRVMTGFARSGDPLQAMKLLFETDGSLILRTGGPRGALTEVPLRFDGSAREITRQIAAFMQDSV
;
A
#
# COMPACT_ATOMS: atom_id res chain seq x y z
N MET A 1 10.43 12.21 -27.49
CA MET A 1 10.37 11.80 -26.07
C MET A 1 11.79 11.81 -25.53
N SER A 2 12.12 12.65 -24.54
CA SER A 2 13.51 12.96 -24.19
C SER A 2 14.15 11.94 -23.23
N ARG A 3 15.39 11.53 -23.56
CA ARG A 3 16.25 10.61 -22.80
C ARG A 3 16.57 11.05 -21.36
N THR A 4 16.20 12.27 -20.99
CA THR A 4 16.48 12.89 -19.68
C THR A 4 15.69 12.23 -18.53
N TRP A 5 14.55 11.60 -18.80
CA TRP A 5 13.73 10.96 -17.76
C TRP A 5 14.34 9.67 -17.18
N ILE A 6 15.09 8.91 -17.98
CA ILE A 6 15.68 7.62 -17.56
C ILE A 6 16.87 7.85 -16.62
N ALA A 7 17.69 8.87 -16.88
CA ALA A 7 18.90 9.16 -16.11
C ALA A 7 18.61 9.68 -14.69
N THR A 8 17.56 10.48 -14.50
CA THR A 8 17.16 10.98 -13.17
C THR A 8 16.55 9.88 -12.31
N TRP A 9 15.83 8.94 -12.93
CA TRP A 9 15.24 7.79 -12.23
C TRP A 9 16.29 6.74 -11.80
N LEU A 10 17.33 6.52 -12.61
CA LEU A 10 18.46 5.63 -12.25
C LEU A 10 19.31 6.17 -11.09
N LYS A 11 19.45 7.49 -10.93
CA LYS A 11 20.19 8.09 -9.81
C LYS A 11 19.47 7.93 -8.46
N LEU A 12 18.14 7.90 -8.45
CA LEU A 12 17.37 7.56 -7.23
C LEU A 12 17.55 6.08 -6.84
N LYS A 13 17.64 5.17 -7.82
CA LYS A 13 17.86 3.74 -7.57
C LYS A 13 19.21 3.43 -6.88
N ALA A 14 20.28 4.15 -7.23
CA ALA A 14 21.61 3.89 -6.70
C ALA A 14 21.77 4.26 -5.21
N VAL A 15 21.02 5.24 -4.72
CA VAL A 15 21.04 5.65 -3.30
C VAL A 15 20.34 4.61 -2.42
N VAL A 16 19.32 3.94 -2.95
CA VAL A 16 18.53 2.93 -2.23
C VAL A 16 19.31 1.62 -2.01
N CYS A 17 20.29 1.29 -2.87
CA CYS A 17 21.08 0.06 -2.73
C CYS A 17 22.20 0.14 -1.68
N ALA A 18 22.63 1.35 -1.27
CA ALA A 18 23.77 1.53 -0.37
C ALA A 18 23.41 1.49 1.12
N ILE A 19 22.12 1.50 1.46
CA ILE A 19 21.64 1.64 2.85
C ILE A 19 21.35 0.27 3.50
N VAL A 20 21.36 -0.82 2.73
CA VAL A 20 21.13 -2.19 3.22
C VAL A 20 22.45 -2.94 3.38
N THR A 21 23.29 -2.52 4.32
CA THR A 21 24.28 -3.42 4.94
C THR A 21 24.16 -3.30 6.45
N PRO A 22 23.72 -4.35 7.18
CA PRO A 22 23.59 -4.27 8.62
C PRO A 22 24.96 -4.29 9.31
N PRO A 23 25.13 -3.58 10.45
CA PRO A 23 26.35 -3.62 11.23
C PRO A 23 26.50 -4.97 11.93
N PHE A 24 27.75 -5.46 11.93
CA PHE A 24 28.23 -6.65 12.61
C PHE A 24 28.02 -6.52 14.14
N VAL A 25 27.20 -7.39 14.74
CA VAL A 25 27.03 -7.43 16.21
C VAL A 25 27.97 -8.47 16.80
N SER A 26 28.88 -7.99 17.64
CA SER A 26 29.82 -8.78 18.45
C SER A 26 29.08 -9.59 19.53
N THR A 27 29.26 -10.91 19.52
CA THR A 27 28.80 -11.85 20.55
C THR A 27 29.57 -11.67 21.86
N GLY A 28 28.87 -11.26 22.90
CA GLY A 28 29.36 -11.25 24.29
C GLY A 28 29.28 -12.63 24.94
N ALA A 29 30.28 -12.93 25.78
CA ALA A 29 30.53 -14.21 26.42
C ALA A 29 29.50 -14.62 27.49
N VAL A 30 29.23 -15.92 27.55
CA VAL A 30 28.44 -16.62 28.57
C VAL A 30 29.28 -16.82 29.83
N SER A 31 28.75 -16.45 30.99
CA SER A 31 29.29 -16.82 32.31
C SER A 31 28.27 -17.70 33.04
N CYS A 32 28.68 -18.93 33.33
CA CYS A 32 27.90 -19.90 34.10
C CYS A 32 28.26 -19.78 35.58
N GLN A 33 27.26 -19.64 36.45
CA GLN A 33 27.39 -20.00 37.87
C GLN A 33 26.26 -20.95 38.28
N HIS A 34 26.71 -22.08 38.81
CA HIS A 34 25.97 -23.16 39.44
C HIS A 34 25.83 -22.86 40.93
N THR A 35 24.65 -23.01 41.50
CA THR A 35 24.48 -23.52 42.88
C THR A 35 23.11 -24.19 43.02
N ALA A 36 23.15 -25.41 43.54
CA ALA A 36 22.03 -26.28 43.84
C ALA A 36 21.40 -25.94 45.20
N GLU A 37 20.11 -26.25 45.39
CA GLU A 37 19.59 -27.08 46.49
C GLU A 37 18.06 -27.27 46.40
N ALA A 38 17.60 -28.37 47.02
CA ALA A 38 16.44 -29.17 46.65
C ALA A 38 15.14 -28.86 47.43
N SER A 39 13.98 -29.19 46.85
CA SER A 39 12.84 -29.82 47.56
C SER A 39 11.72 -30.26 46.59
N PRO A 40 11.10 -31.45 46.74
CA PRO A 40 10.13 -31.97 45.78
C PRO A 40 8.69 -31.69 46.23
N ARG A 41 7.91 -31.00 45.38
CA ARG A 41 6.45 -31.07 45.42
C ARG A 41 5.90 -31.23 44.01
N ALA A 42 5.09 -32.28 43.87
CA ALA A 42 4.35 -32.63 42.67
C ALA A 42 3.59 -31.42 42.14
N ALA A 43 3.91 -31.03 40.91
CA ALA A 43 3.14 -30.11 40.10
C ALA A 43 3.04 -30.70 38.69
N GLU A 44 1.82 -30.66 38.16
CA GLU A 44 1.40 -31.17 36.87
C GLU A 44 2.35 -30.76 35.74
N ALA A 45 2.65 -31.71 34.87
CA ALA A 45 3.43 -31.49 33.66
C ALA A 45 2.63 -30.61 32.69
N VAL A 46 2.82 -29.30 32.77
CA VAL A 46 2.52 -28.37 31.68
C VAL A 46 3.64 -28.50 30.67
N THR A 47 3.39 -29.25 29.60
CA THR A 47 4.28 -29.30 28.44
C THR A 47 4.33 -27.91 27.81
N LEU A 48 5.39 -27.17 28.14
CA LEU A 48 5.75 -25.94 27.44
C LEU A 48 6.17 -26.35 26.01
N VAL A 49 5.25 -26.28 25.06
CA VAL A 49 5.59 -26.37 23.63
C VAL A 49 6.34 -25.09 23.31
N ALA A 50 7.67 -25.19 23.30
CA ALA A 50 8.52 -24.16 22.71
C ALA A 50 8.12 -24.04 21.22
N VAL A 51 7.28 -23.06 20.92
CA VAL A 51 7.04 -22.62 19.55
C VAL A 51 8.38 -22.09 19.06
N ARG A 52 9.03 -22.87 18.19
CA ARG A 52 10.24 -22.42 17.50
C ARG A 52 9.89 -21.10 16.81
N PRO A 53 10.75 -20.07 16.88
CA PRO A 53 10.60 -18.89 16.05
C PRO A 53 10.56 -19.39 14.61
N THR A 54 9.40 -19.34 13.96
CA THR A 54 9.31 -19.59 12.53
C THR A 54 10.09 -18.50 11.85
N ASP A 55 11.10 -18.93 11.11
CA ASP A 55 11.92 -18.18 10.17
C ASP A 55 11.26 -16.89 9.69
N ARG A 56 11.68 -15.77 10.29
CA ARG A 56 11.47 -14.43 9.74
C ARG A 56 12.69 -13.96 8.94
N THR A 57 13.52 -14.91 8.50
CA THR A 57 14.64 -14.68 7.58
C THR A 57 14.22 -15.04 6.16
N ILE A 58 13.11 -14.46 5.70
CA ILE A 58 12.75 -14.37 4.28
C ILE A 58 12.65 -12.87 3.97
N ALA A 59 13.77 -12.15 3.99
CA ALA A 59 13.75 -10.71 3.76
C ALA A 59 14.88 -10.20 2.83
N ALA A 60 15.68 -11.08 2.23
CA ALA A 60 16.78 -10.65 1.36
C ALA A 60 16.75 -11.22 -0.07
N ASP A 61 16.04 -12.32 -0.31
CA ASP A 61 16.02 -13.00 -1.62
C ASP A 61 14.62 -13.08 -2.26
N VAL A 62 13.77 -12.06 -2.05
CA VAL A 62 12.63 -11.84 -2.96
C VAL A 62 13.20 -11.23 -4.24
N ALA A 63 13.78 -12.10 -5.07
CA ALA A 63 14.28 -11.79 -6.39
C ALA A 63 13.26 -10.94 -7.14
N ASP A 64 13.67 -9.74 -7.58
CA ASP A 64 13.00 -8.74 -8.43
C ASP A 64 11.69 -9.28 -9.05
N GLU A 65 10.66 -9.43 -8.21
CA GLU A 65 9.37 -9.94 -8.65
C GLU A 65 8.89 -8.92 -9.65
N VAL A 66 8.84 -9.31 -10.92
CA VAL A 66 8.58 -8.44 -12.06
C VAL A 66 7.45 -7.49 -11.69
N ARG A 67 7.80 -6.23 -11.35
CA ARG A 67 6.85 -5.26 -10.81
C ARG A 67 5.72 -5.12 -11.81
N ARG A 68 4.55 -5.66 -11.46
CA ARG A 68 3.38 -5.59 -12.33
C ARG A 68 2.79 -4.18 -12.20
N PRO A 69 2.49 -3.52 -13.33
CA PRO A 69 1.70 -2.29 -13.31
C PRO A 69 0.44 -2.46 -12.46
N ALA A 70 0.13 -1.48 -11.61
CA ALA A 70 -1.08 -1.54 -10.81
C ALA A 70 -2.32 -1.58 -11.72
N SER A 71 -3.27 -2.45 -11.36
CA SER A 71 -4.55 -2.58 -12.05
C SER A 71 -5.68 -2.12 -11.14
N PHE A 72 -6.75 -1.62 -11.73
CA PHE A 72 -7.85 -0.98 -11.01
C PHE A 72 -9.17 -1.73 -11.22
N LEU A 73 -10.04 -1.67 -10.21
CA LEU A 73 -11.46 -1.99 -10.31
C LEU A 73 -12.24 -0.69 -10.03
N ALA A 74 -13.03 -0.22 -11.00
CA ALA A 74 -13.95 0.89 -10.82
C ALA A 74 -15.30 0.38 -10.30
N ASP A 75 -15.73 0.94 -9.18
CA ASP A 75 -17.00 0.66 -8.51
C ASP A 75 -18.22 1.17 -9.31
N GLU A 76 -19.44 0.79 -8.89
CA GLU A 76 -20.67 1.08 -9.63
C GLU A 76 -20.93 2.58 -9.75
N ASN A 77 -20.62 3.33 -8.69
CA ASN A 77 -20.78 4.77 -8.63
C ASN A 77 -19.60 5.56 -9.22
N PHE A 78 -18.58 4.88 -9.76
CA PHE A 78 -17.39 5.55 -10.25
C PHE A 78 -17.63 6.18 -11.64
N SER A 79 -17.32 7.47 -11.76
CA SER A 79 -17.55 8.22 -13.00
C SER A 79 -16.92 7.57 -14.25
N LEU A 80 -17.77 7.30 -15.25
CA LEU A 80 -17.34 6.76 -16.55
C LEU A 80 -16.38 7.70 -17.30
N SER A 81 -16.44 9.01 -17.06
CA SER A 81 -15.49 9.96 -17.66
C SER A 81 -14.08 9.75 -17.11
N LEU A 82 -13.94 9.49 -15.80
CA LEU A 82 -12.67 9.17 -15.16
C LEU A 82 -12.15 7.80 -15.62
N VAL A 83 -13.02 6.79 -15.76
CA VAL A 83 -12.64 5.49 -16.35
C VAL A 83 -12.07 5.67 -17.75
N LYS A 84 -12.75 6.45 -18.62
CA LYS A 84 -12.27 6.75 -19.97
C LYS A 84 -10.93 7.48 -19.95
N ALA A 85 -10.76 8.48 -19.08
CA ALA A 85 -9.51 9.22 -18.93
C ALA A 85 -8.35 8.29 -18.52
N LEU A 86 -8.55 7.45 -17.49
CA LEU A 86 -7.55 6.49 -17.02
C LEU A 86 -7.16 5.48 -18.10
N ARG A 87 -8.15 4.93 -18.83
CA ARG A 87 -7.90 4.05 -20.00
C ARG A 87 -7.10 4.77 -21.09
N GLY A 88 -7.45 6.01 -21.39
CA GLY A 88 -6.73 6.85 -22.36
C GLY A 88 -5.26 7.09 -21.97
N HIS A 89 -4.94 7.02 -20.67
CA HIS A 89 -3.57 7.11 -20.17
C HIS A 89 -2.83 5.77 -20.08
N GLY A 90 -3.45 4.68 -20.54
CA GLY A 90 -2.89 3.33 -20.56
C GLY A 90 -3.06 2.55 -19.25
N CYS A 91 -3.93 2.99 -18.35
CA CYS A 91 -4.18 2.27 -17.09
C CYS A 91 -5.04 1.03 -17.34
N SER A 92 -4.67 -0.09 -16.71
CA SER A 92 -5.49 -1.31 -16.66
C SER A 92 -6.63 -1.11 -15.67
N ILE A 93 -7.82 -0.75 -16.16
CA ILE A 93 -9.01 -0.52 -15.35
C ILE A 93 -10.18 -1.31 -15.89
N THR A 94 -10.86 -2.02 -15.00
CA THR A 94 -12.07 -2.80 -15.26
C THR A 94 -13.19 -2.25 -14.39
N THR A 95 -14.42 -2.19 -14.88
CA THR A 95 -15.56 -1.72 -14.07
C THR A 95 -16.32 -2.91 -13.45
N VAL A 96 -17.02 -2.70 -12.34
CA VAL A 96 -17.86 -3.73 -11.73
C VAL A 96 -18.95 -4.25 -12.68
N GLN A 97 -19.41 -3.42 -13.62
CA GLN A 97 -20.34 -3.84 -14.68
C GLN A 97 -19.70 -4.87 -15.61
N GLU A 98 -18.45 -4.64 -16.04
CA GLU A 98 -17.72 -5.53 -16.95
C GLU A 98 -17.43 -6.91 -16.33
N VAL A 99 -17.38 -7.01 -14.99
CA VAL A 99 -17.11 -8.27 -14.27
C VAL A 99 -18.35 -8.88 -13.62
N GLY A 100 -19.55 -8.36 -13.93
CA GLY A 100 -20.81 -8.92 -13.42
C GLY A 100 -21.03 -8.75 -11.92
N LEU A 101 -20.45 -7.70 -11.32
CA LEU A 101 -20.58 -7.35 -9.90
C LEU A 101 -21.62 -6.25 -9.63
N VAL A 102 -22.43 -5.90 -10.62
CA VAL A 102 -23.51 -4.91 -10.49
C VAL A 102 -24.47 -5.30 -9.37
N LYS A 103 -24.88 -4.33 -8.53
CA LYS A 103 -25.78 -4.53 -7.37
C LYS A 103 -25.28 -5.54 -6.33
N LYS A 104 -24.00 -5.91 -6.35
CA LYS A 104 -23.42 -6.72 -5.27
C LYS A 104 -23.13 -5.81 -4.07
N PRO A 105 -23.19 -6.34 -2.83
CA PRO A 105 -22.79 -5.58 -1.65
C PRO A 105 -21.32 -5.16 -1.75
N ASP A 106 -21.00 -4.00 -1.19
CA ASP A 106 -19.65 -3.41 -1.20
C ASP A 106 -18.54 -4.37 -0.74
N ALA A 107 -18.82 -5.19 0.28
CA ALA A 107 -17.90 -6.23 0.76
C ALA A 107 -17.49 -7.21 -0.35
N HIS A 108 -18.39 -7.50 -1.29
CA HIS A 108 -18.10 -8.35 -2.43
C HIS A 108 -17.15 -7.66 -3.43
N ASN A 109 -17.35 -6.37 -3.71
CA ASN A 109 -16.49 -5.58 -4.60
C ASN A 109 -15.09 -5.46 -4.01
N TRP A 110 -15.00 -5.15 -2.71
CA TRP A 110 -13.76 -5.11 -1.94
C TRP A 110 -12.99 -6.42 -2.01
N ASP A 111 -13.65 -7.53 -1.67
CA ASP A 111 -13.05 -8.86 -1.69
C ASP A 111 -12.60 -9.30 -3.08
N TRP A 112 -13.40 -8.97 -4.10
CA TRP A 112 -13.05 -9.29 -5.48
C TRP A 112 -11.80 -8.53 -5.92
N ALA A 113 -11.71 -7.24 -5.61
CA ALA A 113 -10.56 -6.39 -5.90
C ALA A 113 -9.31 -6.94 -5.20
N ARG A 114 -9.43 -7.28 -3.91
CA ARG A 114 -8.35 -7.84 -3.08
C ARG A 114 -7.79 -9.14 -3.68
N ARG A 115 -8.66 -10.12 -3.97
CA ARG A 115 -8.25 -11.41 -4.53
C ARG A 115 -7.55 -11.31 -5.90
N ARG A 116 -7.74 -10.21 -6.61
CA ARG A 116 -7.15 -9.97 -7.94
C ARG A 116 -6.03 -8.94 -7.92
N ALA A 117 -5.56 -8.54 -6.73
CA ALA A 117 -4.53 -7.53 -6.56
C ALA A 117 -4.83 -6.24 -7.34
N ARG A 118 -6.10 -5.81 -7.31
CA ARG A 118 -6.56 -4.59 -7.97
C ARG A 118 -6.92 -3.55 -6.93
N VAL A 119 -6.54 -2.30 -7.19
CA VAL A 119 -6.95 -1.14 -6.38
C VAL A 119 -8.40 -0.80 -6.70
N LEU A 120 -9.24 -0.67 -5.68
CA LEU A 120 -10.63 -0.27 -5.83
C LEU A 120 -10.71 1.26 -6.01
N LEU A 121 -11.42 1.73 -7.03
CA LEU A 121 -11.71 3.15 -7.26
C LEU A 121 -13.22 3.37 -7.07
N THR A 122 -13.60 4.31 -6.22
CA THR A 122 -15.01 4.52 -5.85
C THR A 122 -15.30 5.99 -5.54
N GLN A 123 -16.56 6.36 -5.64
CA GLN A 123 -17.11 7.61 -5.10
C GLN A 123 -18.00 7.35 -3.88
N ASP A 124 -18.04 6.11 -3.39
CA ASP A 124 -18.77 5.75 -2.17
C ASP A 124 -17.94 6.11 -0.95
N HIS A 125 -18.53 6.89 -0.06
CA HIS A 125 -17.88 7.24 1.19
C HIS A 125 -17.81 6.04 2.14
N ASP A 126 -18.69 5.06 2.00
CA ASP A 126 -18.72 3.88 2.87
C ASP A 126 -17.40 3.08 2.82
N PHE A 127 -16.69 3.08 1.68
CA PHE A 127 -15.37 2.43 1.56
C PHE A 127 -14.25 3.13 2.34
N VAL A 128 -14.45 4.39 2.71
CA VAL A 128 -13.48 5.17 3.49
C VAL A 128 -13.45 4.70 4.94
N GLU A 129 -14.59 4.20 5.45
CA GLU A 129 -14.78 3.80 6.84
C GLU A 129 -13.88 2.62 7.24
N GLU A 130 -12.97 2.86 8.18
CA GLU A 130 -11.95 1.87 8.54
C GLU A 130 -12.51 0.61 9.19
N TRP A 131 -13.54 0.77 10.03
CA TRP A 131 -14.16 -0.36 10.74
C TRP A 131 -14.87 -1.34 9.79
N ARG A 132 -15.26 -0.88 8.59
CA ARG A 132 -15.95 -1.68 7.57
C ARG A 132 -14.98 -2.20 6.51
N PHE A 133 -14.02 -1.37 6.10
CA PHE A 133 -13.03 -1.70 5.08
C PHE A 133 -11.61 -1.37 5.57
N PRO A 134 -11.01 -2.26 6.37
CA PRO A 134 -9.71 -2.00 6.98
C PRO A 134 -8.61 -1.96 5.93
N VAL A 135 -7.69 -1.01 6.08
CA VAL A 135 -6.62 -0.76 5.14
C VAL A 135 -5.57 -1.87 5.18
N GLN A 136 -5.22 -2.44 6.35
CA GLN A 136 -4.07 -3.35 6.51
C GLN A 136 -4.06 -4.54 5.54
N ASP A 137 -5.24 -5.07 5.18
CA ASP A 137 -5.39 -6.24 4.31
C ASP A 137 -6.20 -5.93 3.05
N GLY A 138 -6.30 -4.65 2.69
CA GLY A 138 -7.15 -4.16 1.62
C GLY A 138 -6.53 -4.23 0.21
N PRO A 139 -7.36 -4.18 -0.85
CA PRO A 139 -6.92 -4.07 -2.24
C PRO A 139 -6.09 -2.83 -2.57
N GLY A 140 -6.05 -1.86 -1.66
CA GLY A 140 -5.81 -0.46 -2.00
C GLY A 140 -7.12 0.22 -2.41
N LEU A 141 -7.27 1.49 -2.05
CA LEU A 141 -8.46 2.29 -2.34
C LEU A 141 -8.08 3.65 -2.93
N GLY A 142 -8.77 4.06 -3.99
CA GLY A 142 -8.82 5.44 -4.44
C GLY A 142 -10.23 5.97 -4.30
N TYR A 143 -10.47 6.89 -3.36
CA TYR A 143 -11.75 7.55 -3.14
C TYR A 143 -11.79 8.92 -3.81
N PHE A 144 -12.86 9.17 -4.59
CA PHE A 144 -13.04 10.37 -5.40
C PHE A 144 -14.38 11.03 -5.07
N PRO A 145 -14.40 12.18 -4.38
CA PRO A 145 -15.63 12.92 -4.11
C PRO A 145 -16.43 13.19 -5.38
N GLN A 146 -17.75 13.04 -5.30
CA GLN A 146 -18.65 13.27 -6.45
C GLN A 146 -18.55 14.71 -6.99
N LEU A 147 -18.30 15.68 -6.12
CA LEU A 147 -18.26 17.11 -6.45
C LEU A 147 -16.84 17.65 -6.71
N MET A 148 -15.91 16.80 -7.13
CA MET A 148 -14.58 17.28 -7.56
C MET A 148 -14.67 18.15 -8.81
N GLY A 149 -14.04 19.33 -8.77
CA GLY A 149 -13.85 20.18 -9.94
C GLY A 149 -12.96 19.53 -11.01
N ALA A 150 -12.98 20.06 -12.23
CA ALA A 150 -12.24 19.50 -13.36
C ALA A 150 -10.71 19.43 -13.13
N GLU A 151 -10.15 20.43 -12.44
CA GLU A 151 -8.72 20.45 -12.09
C GLU A 151 -8.36 19.35 -11.10
N ALA A 152 -9.16 19.18 -10.03
CA ALA A 152 -9.02 18.09 -9.07
C ALA A 152 -9.15 16.72 -9.76
N GLN A 153 -10.10 16.56 -10.68
CA GLN A 153 -10.27 15.33 -11.45
C GLN A 153 -9.03 15.00 -12.29
N LEU A 154 -8.50 16.00 -13.00
CA LEU A 154 -7.27 15.84 -13.79
C LEU A 154 -6.08 15.45 -12.91
N LEU A 155 -5.98 16.05 -11.72
CA LEU A 155 -4.93 15.76 -10.76
C LEU A 155 -5.01 14.32 -10.26
N ALA A 156 -6.21 13.88 -9.87
CA ALA A 156 -6.43 12.53 -9.41
C ALA A 156 -6.11 11.49 -10.51
N VAL A 157 -6.53 11.75 -11.77
CA VAL A 157 -6.15 10.91 -12.92
C VAL A 157 -4.63 10.82 -13.09
N ARG A 158 -3.91 11.94 -12.94
CA ARG A 158 -2.44 11.98 -13.03
C ARG A 158 -1.79 11.16 -11.91
N VAL A 159 -2.26 11.30 -10.68
CA VAL A 159 -1.75 10.53 -9.53
C VAL A 159 -1.96 9.04 -9.75
N MET A 160 -3.18 8.62 -10.11
CA MET A 160 -3.47 7.20 -10.35
C MET A 160 -2.68 6.64 -11.54
N THR A 161 -2.48 7.42 -12.59
CA THR A 161 -1.62 7.03 -13.73
C THR A 161 -0.16 6.86 -13.30
N GLY A 162 0.32 7.71 -12.37
CA GLY A 162 1.65 7.58 -11.79
C GLY A 162 1.84 6.23 -11.11
N PHE A 163 0.92 5.87 -10.21
CA PHE A 163 0.92 4.57 -9.52
C PHE A 163 0.79 3.38 -10.47
N ALA A 164 -0.09 3.49 -11.48
CA ALA A 164 -0.25 2.46 -12.51
C ALA A 164 1.10 2.13 -13.18
N ARG A 165 1.93 3.16 -13.42
CA ARG A 165 3.19 3.04 -14.15
C ARG A 165 4.39 2.69 -13.27
N SER A 166 4.41 3.12 -12.03
CA SER A 166 5.53 2.82 -11.13
C SER A 166 5.56 1.34 -10.73
N GLY A 167 4.39 0.67 -10.78
CA GLY A 167 4.24 -0.70 -10.30
C GLY A 167 4.38 -0.78 -8.78
N ASP A 168 4.32 0.35 -8.08
CA ASP A 168 4.35 0.37 -6.63
C ASP A 168 3.00 -0.14 -6.10
N PRO A 169 3.02 -1.05 -5.10
CA PRO A 169 1.80 -1.58 -4.54
C PRO A 169 1.06 -0.48 -3.78
N LEU A 170 -0.14 -0.15 -4.25
CA LEU A 170 -1.13 0.59 -3.47
C LEU A 170 -1.91 -0.31 -2.51
N GLN A 171 -1.54 -1.58 -2.43
CA GLN A 171 -2.11 -2.52 -1.47
C GLN A 171 -1.86 -1.97 -0.07
N ALA A 172 -2.87 -2.11 0.78
CA ALA A 172 -2.87 -1.53 2.12
C ALA A 172 -2.66 -0.01 2.21
N MET A 173 -3.14 0.73 1.19
CA MET A 173 -3.21 2.20 1.22
C MET A 173 -4.60 2.70 0.80
N LYS A 174 -5.05 3.81 1.37
CA LYS A 174 -6.20 4.58 0.86
C LYS A 174 -5.72 5.96 0.38
N LEU A 175 -6.02 6.29 -0.85
CA LEU A 175 -5.85 7.60 -1.46
C LEU A 175 -7.20 8.30 -1.44
N LEU A 176 -7.36 9.31 -0.60
CA LEU A 176 -8.62 10.05 -0.45
C LEU A 176 -8.46 11.42 -1.07
N PHE A 177 -8.99 11.60 -2.27
CA PHE A 177 -9.01 12.91 -2.91
C PHE A 177 -10.06 13.80 -2.23
N GLU A 178 -9.77 15.08 -2.13
CA GLU A 178 -10.68 16.10 -1.63
C GLU A 178 -11.23 16.95 -2.78
N THR A 179 -12.30 17.69 -2.53
CA THR A 179 -12.94 18.52 -3.57
C THR A 179 -12.07 19.67 -4.06
N ASP A 180 -11.17 20.17 -3.21
CA ASP A 180 -10.17 21.20 -3.53
C ASP A 180 -8.95 20.65 -4.29
N GLY A 181 -8.94 19.35 -4.56
CA GLY A 181 -7.86 18.64 -5.24
C GLY A 181 -6.77 18.14 -4.31
N SER A 182 -6.77 18.47 -3.01
CA SER A 182 -5.84 17.87 -2.06
C SER A 182 -6.05 16.35 -1.92
N LEU A 183 -5.07 15.66 -1.37
CA LEU A 183 -5.09 14.21 -1.19
C LEU A 183 -4.71 13.88 0.25
N ILE A 184 -5.43 12.96 0.86
CA ILE A 184 -5.02 12.33 2.11
C ILE A 184 -4.57 10.91 1.78
N LEU A 185 -3.32 10.60 2.11
CA LEU A 185 -2.82 9.23 2.09
C LEU A 185 -3.06 8.62 3.46
N ARG A 186 -3.87 7.56 3.53
CA ARG A 186 -4.04 6.74 4.74
C ARG A 186 -3.33 5.41 4.57
N THR A 187 -2.59 5.02 5.59
CA THR A 187 -1.91 3.72 5.67
C THR A 187 -2.20 3.05 7.01
N GLY A 188 -2.10 1.72 7.00
CA GLY A 188 -2.27 0.92 8.20
C GLY A 188 -0.95 0.83 8.96
N GLY A 189 -0.93 1.37 10.17
CA GLY A 189 0.15 1.22 11.12
C GLY A 189 0.02 -0.06 11.97
N PRO A 190 1.02 -0.31 12.84
CA PRO A 190 1.01 -1.45 13.75
C PRO A 190 -0.25 -1.47 14.63
N ARG A 191 -0.80 -2.65 14.87
CA ARG A 191 -1.96 -2.88 15.76
C ARG A 191 -3.24 -2.16 15.36
N GLY A 192 -3.43 -1.87 14.07
CA GLY A 192 -4.66 -1.23 13.61
C GLY A 192 -4.63 0.30 13.64
N ALA A 193 -3.54 0.92 14.10
CA ALA A 193 -3.41 2.38 14.10
C ALA A 193 -3.46 2.91 12.66
N LEU A 194 -4.09 4.06 12.43
CA LEU A 194 -4.07 4.71 11.13
C LEU A 194 -3.04 5.82 11.12
N THR A 195 -2.28 5.89 10.04
CA THR A 195 -1.42 7.03 9.73
C THR A 195 -2.01 7.77 8.55
N GLU A 196 -2.34 9.05 8.76
CA GLU A 196 -2.84 9.94 7.73
C GLU A 196 -1.79 10.99 7.39
N VAL A 197 -1.52 11.16 6.10
CA VAL A 197 -0.62 12.18 5.60
C VAL A 197 -1.37 13.06 4.61
N PRO A 198 -1.68 14.31 4.98
CA PRO A 198 -2.24 15.26 4.04
C PRO A 198 -1.15 15.68 3.03
N LEU A 199 -1.45 15.51 1.76
CA LEU A 199 -0.63 15.88 0.63
C LEU A 199 -1.34 17.03 -0.08
N ARG A 200 -0.76 18.22 0.01
CA ARG A 200 -1.21 19.39 -0.75
C ARG A 200 -0.42 19.48 -2.05
N PHE A 201 -1.11 19.87 -3.10
CA PHE A 201 -0.54 19.95 -4.44
C PHE A 201 -0.44 21.40 -4.87
N ASP A 202 0.53 22.09 -4.28
CA ASP A 202 1.01 23.40 -4.73
C ASP A 202 1.97 23.29 -5.94
N GLY A 203 2.37 22.07 -6.31
CA GLY A 203 3.36 21.79 -7.34
C GLY A 203 2.91 20.87 -8.48
N SER A 204 3.83 20.63 -9.41
CA SER A 204 3.60 19.74 -10.56
C SER A 204 3.37 18.27 -10.15
N ALA A 205 2.71 17.47 -11.00
CA ALA A 205 2.47 16.02 -10.75
C ALA A 205 3.74 15.19 -10.43
N ARG A 206 4.92 15.67 -10.86
CA ARG A 206 6.22 15.08 -10.48
C ARG A 206 6.54 15.22 -9.00
N GLU A 207 6.22 16.37 -8.41
CA GLU A 207 6.45 16.63 -6.98
C GLU A 207 5.60 15.68 -6.13
N ILE A 208 4.36 15.46 -6.56
CA ILE A 208 3.41 14.55 -5.93
C ILE A 208 3.96 13.13 -5.87
N THR A 209 4.38 12.62 -7.04
CA THR A 209 4.93 11.27 -7.13
C THR A 209 6.19 11.15 -6.26
N ARG A 210 6.99 12.22 -6.15
CA ARG A 210 8.19 12.25 -5.30
C ARG A 210 7.86 12.24 -3.81
N GLN A 211 6.90 13.06 -3.36
CA GLN A 211 6.49 13.11 -1.95
C GLN A 211 5.89 11.78 -1.51
N ILE A 212 5.05 11.16 -2.35
CA ILE A 212 4.51 9.83 -2.11
C ILE A 212 5.63 8.78 -2.04
N ALA A 213 6.55 8.79 -3.00
CA ALA A 213 7.66 7.84 -3.00
C ALA A 213 8.59 8.01 -1.79
N ALA A 214 8.84 9.25 -1.35
CA ALA A 214 9.62 9.53 -0.14
C ALA A 214 8.90 9.02 1.11
N PHE A 215 7.60 9.28 1.24
CA PHE A 215 6.80 8.76 2.35
C PHE A 215 6.82 7.22 2.42
N MET A 216 6.74 6.55 1.26
CA MET A 216 6.83 5.09 1.18
C MET A 216 8.20 4.54 1.60
N GLN A 217 9.28 5.31 1.47
CA GLN A 217 10.62 4.90 1.89
C GLN A 217 10.81 5.01 3.41
N ASP A 218 10.16 5.98 4.05
CA ASP A 218 10.30 6.22 5.50
C ASP A 218 9.40 5.30 6.35
N SER A 219 8.46 4.58 5.72
CA SER A 219 7.44 3.77 6.40
C SER A 219 7.79 2.26 6.51
N VAL A 220 8.96 1.85 6.04
CA VAL A 220 9.48 0.46 6.09
C VAL A 220 10.52 0.32 7.19
#